data_AF-A0AA37GDQ8-F1
#
_entry.id   AF-A0AA37GDQ8-F1
#
_cell.length_a   1.000
_cell.length_b   1.000
_cell.length_c   1.000
_cell.angle_alpha   90.00
_cell.angle_beta   90.00
_cell.angle_gamma   90.00
#
_symmetry.space_group_name_H-M   'P 1'
#
loop_
_entity.id
_entity.type
_entity.pdbx_description
1 polymer ?
#
loop_
_entity_poly.entity_id
_entity_poly.type
_entity_poly.pdbx_seq_one_letter_code
_entity_poly.pdbx_strand_id
1 'polypeptide(L)'
;MHANGVGQTPARAGQTPMRTPRDSFALNADGSQALVSATPQDVKMREIALRSQLKQGLASLPKPKDTEWELELPEDQREAAANEDMLMEDAGERDRREREFKAAQEALEARRRTQVMQRRLPRPVKVDVPALLSSAETIQGTAQLLIAREAAALVANDAIKYPLPGSKVSGVPPRLDTIGDEELAEARLQILSETKPKPSFAEIQASFEGRSKNSLLLGLGCYGDDEEEEEAAMKKAFDSIQDSIATTAEEGIKLEKKLGLHLGGYQKRQKMLKDKIGDAAEALEKANNALSGFKTLAISEEVAIQRRLSALRDEVGFVSRREREAQELYRKTKDELDALRANGVNGHY
;
A
#
# COMPACT_ATOMS: atom_id res chain seq x y z
N MET A 1 34.44 -19.06 96.86
CA MET A 1 33.84 -18.04 97.75
C MET A 1 33.06 -17.06 96.89
N HIS A 2 31.81 -16.79 97.28
CA HIS A 2 30.79 -15.87 96.67
C HIS A 2 30.24 -16.35 95.31
N ALA A 3 29.05 -16.97 95.15
CA ALA A 3 27.67 -16.77 95.64
C ALA A 3 26.81 -15.81 94.77
N ASN A 4 25.72 -16.38 94.25
CA ASN A 4 24.47 -15.85 93.66
C ASN A 4 24.23 -14.34 93.51
N GLY A 5 23.60 -13.97 92.38
CA GLY A 5 22.80 -12.74 92.28
C GLY A 5 22.36 -12.41 90.84
N VAL A 6 21.06 -12.57 90.54
CA VAL A 6 20.40 -11.95 89.38
C VAL A 6 20.41 -10.43 89.54
N GLY A 7 20.85 -9.71 88.49
CA GLY A 7 20.93 -8.24 88.47
C GLY A 7 20.43 -7.68 87.15
N GLN A 8 19.30 -6.98 87.22
CA GLN A 8 18.75 -6.13 86.17
C GLN A 8 19.66 -4.92 85.86
N THR A 9 19.64 -4.45 84.62
CA THR A 9 19.77 -3.01 84.28
C THR A 9 18.78 -2.65 83.16
N PRO A 10 18.20 -1.44 83.14
CA PRO A 10 16.81 -1.22 82.76
C PRO A 10 16.60 -0.76 81.30
N ALA A 11 15.34 -0.90 80.85
CA ALA A 11 14.84 -0.55 79.54
C ALA A 11 15.05 0.92 79.14
N ARG A 12 15.43 1.14 77.87
CA ARG A 12 15.14 2.37 77.12
C ARG A 12 14.39 2.00 75.84
N ALA A 13 13.16 2.47 75.73
CA ALA A 13 12.25 2.19 74.64
C ALA A 13 12.62 2.97 73.36
N GLY A 14 12.52 2.29 72.21
CA GLY A 14 12.14 2.88 70.93
C GLY A 14 13.24 3.57 70.12
N GLN A 15 14.07 2.80 69.41
CA GLN A 15 14.60 3.23 68.12
C GLN A 15 13.56 2.90 67.04
N THR A 16 13.16 3.86 66.22
CA THR A 16 12.69 3.60 64.86
C THR A 16 13.23 4.64 63.87
N PRO A 17 13.47 4.26 62.61
CA PRO A 17 14.42 4.93 61.72
C PRO A 17 13.68 5.73 60.65
N MET A 18 13.33 6.99 60.95
CA MET A 18 12.82 7.94 59.95
C MET A 18 13.03 9.37 60.45
N ARG A 19 14.08 10.05 60.00
CA ARG A 19 14.16 11.51 60.09
C ARG A 19 14.93 12.07 58.89
N THR A 20 14.25 12.90 58.11
CA THR A 20 14.81 13.63 56.97
C THR A 20 15.84 14.68 57.45
N PRO A 21 16.81 15.07 56.60
CA PRO A 21 17.77 16.12 56.94
C PRO A 21 17.04 17.46 57.16
N ARG A 22 17.59 18.23 58.11
CA ARG A 22 17.04 19.49 58.63
C ARG A 22 17.14 20.58 57.55
N ASP A 23 16.00 21.14 57.17
CA ASP A 23 15.84 22.18 56.13
C ASP A 23 16.41 23.54 56.58
N SER A 24 17.18 24.18 55.69
CA SER A 24 17.79 25.50 55.86
C SER A 24 16.88 26.65 55.43
N PHE A 25 15.74 26.34 54.81
CA PHE A 25 14.71 27.32 54.47
C PHE A 25 13.54 27.11 55.42
N ALA A 26 13.11 28.18 56.09
CA ALA A 26 12.13 28.16 57.17
C ALA A 26 10.68 27.87 56.71
N LEU A 27 10.49 26.89 55.83
CA LEU A 27 9.21 26.48 55.22
C LEU A 27 8.22 25.84 56.19
N ASN A 28 8.64 25.52 57.42
CA ASN A 28 7.77 24.99 58.48
C ASN A 28 7.59 25.94 59.68
N ALA A 29 8.12 27.16 59.62
CA ALA A 29 8.07 28.11 60.74
C ALA A 29 6.70 28.80 60.89
N ASP A 30 5.88 28.81 59.84
CA ASP A 30 4.75 29.75 59.76
C ASP A 30 3.36 29.13 60.03
N GLY A 31 3.29 28.00 60.73
CA GLY A 31 2.00 27.33 60.91
C GLY A 31 1.78 26.44 62.13
N SER A 32 2.79 26.20 62.97
CA SER A 32 2.62 25.20 64.06
C SER A 32 3.28 25.55 65.40
N GLN A 33 3.65 26.81 65.61
CA GLN A 33 4.10 27.30 66.91
C GLN A 33 3.59 28.71 67.24
N ALA A 34 2.40 29.06 66.75
CA ALA A 34 1.61 30.15 67.31
C ALA A 34 1.05 29.69 68.66
N LEU A 35 1.85 29.95 69.68
CA LEU A 35 1.56 29.92 71.10
C LEU A 35 0.13 30.41 71.38
N VAL A 36 -0.71 29.53 71.95
CA VAL A 36 -2.15 29.71 72.28
C VAL A 36 -2.40 30.81 73.35
N SER A 37 -1.51 31.78 73.52
CA SER A 37 -1.68 32.87 74.49
C SER A 37 -0.81 34.09 74.18
N ALA A 38 -0.97 34.69 72.99
CA ALA A 38 -0.39 35.99 72.67
C ALA A 38 -1.51 37.04 72.61
N THR A 39 -1.34 38.15 73.32
CA THR A 39 -2.34 39.22 73.34
C THR A 39 -2.33 39.96 71.98
N PRO A 40 -3.44 40.57 71.53
CA PRO A 40 -3.48 41.31 70.25
C PRO A 40 -2.40 42.40 70.12
N GLN A 41 -1.92 42.93 71.25
CA GLN A 41 -0.85 43.91 71.30
C GLN A 41 0.53 43.31 70.93
N ASP A 42 0.78 42.05 71.27
CA ASP A 42 2.05 41.36 70.97
C ASP A 42 2.21 41.05 69.47
N VAL A 43 1.10 40.69 68.80
CA VAL A 43 1.09 40.49 67.34
C VAL A 43 1.42 41.80 66.61
N LYS A 44 0.81 42.91 67.04
CA LYS A 44 1.06 44.24 66.47
C LYS A 44 2.50 44.70 66.70
N MET A 45 3.07 44.46 67.87
CA MET A 45 4.47 44.77 68.15
C MET A 45 5.43 43.95 67.29
N ARG A 46 5.11 42.67 67.02
CA ARG A 46 5.90 41.81 66.13
C ARG A 46 5.86 42.28 64.68
N GLU A 47 4.68 42.68 64.19
CA GLU A 47 4.56 43.26 62.83
C GLU A 47 5.31 44.59 62.70
N ILE A 48 5.28 45.44 63.73
CA ILE A 48 6.05 46.69 63.75
C ILE A 48 7.55 46.39 63.75
N ALA A 49 7.99 45.40 64.53
CA ALA A 49 9.39 44.97 64.55
C ALA A 49 9.84 44.46 63.17
N LEU A 50 9.05 43.60 62.52
CA LEU A 50 9.33 43.09 61.16
C LEU A 50 9.39 44.22 60.12
N ARG A 51 8.45 45.18 60.18
CA ARG A 51 8.46 46.35 59.29
C ARG A 51 9.66 47.26 59.53
N SER A 52 10.08 47.43 60.79
CA SER A 52 11.26 48.23 61.12
C SER A 52 12.55 47.58 60.61
N GLN A 53 12.64 46.24 60.69
CA GLN A 53 13.76 45.47 60.19
C GLN A 53 13.86 45.55 58.66
N LEU A 54 12.72 45.43 57.97
CA LEU A 54 12.66 45.61 56.50
C LEU A 54 13.02 47.04 56.09
N LYS A 55 12.54 48.06 56.80
CA LYS A 55 12.91 49.46 56.52
C LYS A 55 14.40 49.71 56.72
N GLN A 56 15.02 49.15 57.75
CA GLN A 56 16.47 49.24 57.93
C GLN A 56 17.23 48.50 56.83
N GLY A 57 16.77 47.31 56.42
CA GLY A 57 17.35 46.56 55.31
C GLY A 57 17.28 47.32 53.99
N LEU A 58 16.13 47.90 53.66
CA LEU A 58 15.95 48.70 52.45
C LEU A 58 16.69 50.04 52.51
N ALA A 59 16.83 50.65 53.68
CA ALA A 59 17.61 51.87 53.86
C ALA A 59 19.13 51.62 53.81
N SER A 60 19.59 50.39 54.07
CA SER A 60 20.98 49.99 53.91
C SER A 60 21.38 49.73 52.46
N LEU A 61 20.41 49.68 51.54
CA LEU A 61 20.69 49.60 50.11
C LEU A 61 21.25 50.97 49.64
N PRO A 62 22.39 50.98 48.93
CA PRO A 62 22.91 52.19 48.33
C PRO A 62 21.83 52.87 47.47
N LYS A 63 21.61 54.18 47.66
CA LYS A 63 20.66 54.92 46.82
C LYS A 63 21.02 54.70 45.35
N PRO A 64 20.04 54.36 44.48
CA PRO A 64 20.31 54.16 43.07
C PRO A 64 20.96 55.43 42.52
N LYS A 65 22.16 55.27 41.96
CA LYS A 65 22.80 56.36 41.22
C LYS A 65 22.05 56.43 39.89
N ASP A 66 21.40 57.56 39.63
CA ASP A 66 20.86 57.89 38.32
C ASP A 66 22.05 58.11 37.37
N THR A 67 22.62 57.02 36.87
CA THR A 67 23.42 57.03 35.66
C THR A 67 22.43 56.83 34.52
N GLU A 68 22.24 57.87 33.72
CA GLU A 68 21.59 57.78 32.42
C GLU A 68 22.36 56.76 31.58
N TRP A 69 21.85 55.54 31.53
CA TRP A 69 22.35 54.51 30.61
C TRP A 69 21.76 54.83 29.25
N GLU A 70 22.51 55.56 28.42
CA GLU A 70 22.24 55.67 27.00
C GLU A 70 22.45 54.27 26.40
N LEU A 71 21.35 53.54 26.20
CA LEU A 71 21.36 52.21 25.61
C LEU A 71 21.59 52.35 24.10
N GLU A 72 22.85 52.49 23.69
CA GLU A 72 23.23 52.25 22.30
C GLU A 72 23.06 50.76 22.02
N LEU A 73 22.06 50.43 21.19
CA LEU A 73 21.74 49.07 20.76
C LEU A 73 22.87 48.56 19.83
N PRO A 74 23.69 47.58 20.24
CA PRO A 74 24.71 47.03 19.34
C PRO A 74 24.05 46.21 18.23
N GLU A 75 24.46 46.44 16.98
CA GLU A 75 23.98 45.69 15.82
C GLU A 75 24.30 44.19 15.92
N ASP A 76 23.25 43.36 15.83
CA ASP A 76 23.23 41.95 15.44
C ASP A 76 24.44 41.07 15.80
N GLN A 77 24.66 40.86 17.10
CA GLN A 77 25.13 39.54 17.54
C GLN A 77 23.93 38.61 17.56
N ARG A 78 23.83 37.72 16.57
CA ARG A 78 22.89 36.60 16.59
C ARG A 78 23.16 35.78 17.86
N GLU A 79 22.39 36.05 18.91
CA GLU A 79 22.19 35.10 19.99
C GLU A 79 21.69 33.82 19.32
N ALA A 80 22.52 32.77 19.35
CA ALA A 80 22.06 31.43 19.02
C ALA A 80 20.85 31.18 19.90
N ALA A 81 19.68 31.02 19.29
CA ALA A 81 18.39 30.78 19.95
C ALA A 81 18.62 29.83 21.12
N ALA A 82 18.62 30.38 22.34
CA ALA A 82 18.63 29.58 23.54
C ALA A 82 17.38 28.72 23.45
N ASN A 83 17.57 27.40 23.35
CA ASN A 83 16.51 26.41 23.22
C ASN A 83 15.30 26.79 24.10
N GLU A 84 14.23 27.30 23.49
CA GLU A 84 12.95 27.53 24.17
C GLU A 84 12.33 26.20 24.68
N ASP A 85 12.86 25.06 24.22
CA ASP A 85 12.54 23.71 24.68
C ASP A 85 12.97 23.40 26.14
N MET A 86 13.64 24.33 26.83
CA MET A 86 14.03 24.18 28.25
C MET A 86 13.23 25.08 29.20
N LEU A 87 12.07 25.57 28.78
CA LEU A 87 11.05 26.00 29.75
C LEU A 87 10.48 24.74 30.41
N MET A 88 10.70 24.57 31.72
CA MET A 88 9.95 23.60 32.51
C MET A 88 8.46 23.89 32.34
N GLU A 89 7.81 23.12 31.48
CA GLU A 89 6.37 23.10 31.30
C GLU A 89 5.68 23.02 32.67
N ASP A 90 4.65 23.85 32.88
CA ASP A 90 3.89 23.91 34.14
C ASP A 90 3.45 22.48 34.51
N ALA A 91 3.67 22.10 35.78
CA ALA A 91 3.32 20.77 36.27
C ALA A 91 1.85 20.41 36.00
N GLY A 92 0.96 21.41 36.01
CA GLY A 92 -0.45 21.22 35.67
C GLY A 92 -0.70 20.85 34.20
N GLU A 93 0.09 21.37 33.26
CA GLU A 93 -0.05 21.10 31.84
C GLU A 93 0.50 19.72 31.47
N ARG A 94 1.63 19.32 32.07
CA ARG A 94 2.19 17.98 31.93
C ARG A 94 1.22 16.91 32.46
N ASP A 95 0.70 17.10 33.67
CA ASP A 95 -0.25 16.16 34.28
C ASP A 95 -1.57 16.07 33.50
N ARG A 96 -2.00 17.16 32.85
CA ARG A 96 -3.17 17.14 31.97
C ARG A 96 -2.89 16.35 30.70
N ARG A 97 -1.75 16.59 30.04
CA ARG A 97 -1.36 15.85 28.83
C ARG A 97 -1.19 14.36 29.09
N GLU A 98 -0.54 14.00 30.21
CA GLU A 98 -0.37 12.60 30.60
C GLU A 98 -1.70 11.92 30.91
N ARG A 99 -2.63 12.63 31.58
CA ARG A 99 -3.99 12.10 31.81
C ARG A 99 -4.77 11.92 30.52
N GLU A 100 -4.72 12.89 29.60
CA GLU A 100 -5.37 12.79 28.30
C GLU A 100 -4.80 11.64 27.47
N PHE A 101 -3.47 11.49 27.46
CA PHE A 101 -2.78 10.40 26.78
C PHE A 101 -3.15 9.04 27.38
N LYS A 102 -3.11 8.91 28.71
CA LYS A 102 -3.49 7.68 29.41
C LYS A 102 -4.97 7.35 29.19
N ALA A 103 -5.86 8.34 29.26
CA ALA A 103 -7.28 8.14 28.97
C ALA A 103 -7.52 7.72 27.52
N ALA A 104 -6.78 8.27 26.56
CA ALA A 104 -6.85 7.86 25.16
C ALA A 104 -6.37 6.41 24.97
N GLN A 105 -5.27 6.02 25.63
CA GLN A 105 -4.78 4.63 25.62
C GLN A 105 -5.80 3.67 26.24
N GLU A 106 -6.34 3.99 27.42
CA GLU A 106 -7.36 3.18 28.09
C GLU A 106 -8.65 3.06 27.25
N ALA A 107 -9.04 4.13 26.54
CA ALA A 107 -10.17 4.12 25.63
C ALA A 107 -9.92 3.22 24.40
N LEU A 108 -8.71 3.25 23.83
CA LEU A 108 -8.31 2.36 22.74
C LEU A 108 -8.29 0.89 23.20
N GLU A 109 -7.72 0.61 24.37
CA GLU A 109 -7.74 -0.72 24.96
C GLU A 109 -9.16 -1.20 25.24
N ALA A 110 -10.04 -0.33 25.76
CA ALA A 110 -11.44 -0.65 25.99
C ALA A 110 -12.19 -0.98 24.68
N ARG A 111 -11.89 -0.26 23.58
CA ARG A 111 -12.42 -0.55 22.25
C ARG A 111 -11.88 -1.86 21.65
N ARG A 112 -10.67 -2.28 22.05
CA ARG A 112 -10.07 -3.58 21.66
C ARG A 112 -10.57 -4.77 22.50
N ARG A 113 -11.26 -4.53 23.62
CA ARG A 113 -11.89 -5.60 24.42
C ARG A 113 -13.08 -6.21 23.68
N THR A 114 -13.47 -7.42 24.08
CA THR A 114 -14.64 -8.12 23.51
C THR A 114 -15.94 -7.33 23.72
N GLN A 115 -16.93 -7.55 22.86
CA GLN A 115 -18.24 -6.89 22.97
C GLN A 115 -18.94 -7.17 24.31
N VAL A 116 -18.73 -8.37 24.89
CA VAL A 116 -19.24 -8.76 26.21
C VAL A 116 -18.72 -7.81 27.29
N MET A 117 -17.42 -7.47 27.24
CA MET A 117 -16.79 -6.53 28.17
C MET A 117 -17.23 -5.08 27.93
N GLN A 118 -17.33 -4.66 26.67
CA GLN A 118 -17.77 -3.31 26.31
C GLN A 118 -19.22 -3.05 26.76
N ARG A 119 -20.09 -4.04 26.58
CA ARG A 119 -21.51 -3.98 26.98
C ARG A 119 -21.74 -4.32 28.45
N ARG A 120 -20.68 -4.63 29.21
CA ARG A 120 -20.74 -5.02 30.64
C ARG A 120 -21.70 -6.19 30.89
N LEU A 121 -21.74 -7.14 29.98
CA LEU A 121 -22.57 -8.35 30.11
C LEU A 121 -21.96 -9.31 31.15
N PRO A 122 -22.79 -10.11 31.85
CA PRO A 122 -22.31 -11.07 32.84
C PRO A 122 -21.41 -12.13 32.19
N ARG A 123 -20.27 -12.41 32.83
CA ARG A 123 -19.26 -13.38 32.36
C ARG A 123 -19.28 -14.66 33.22
N PRO A 124 -18.97 -15.82 32.64
CA PRO A 124 -18.92 -17.08 33.37
C PRO A 124 -17.77 -17.08 34.39
N VAL A 125 -18.05 -17.55 35.61
CA VAL A 125 -17.06 -17.67 36.70
C VAL A 125 -16.19 -18.92 36.53
N LYS A 126 -16.75 -19.99 35.96
CA LYS A 126 -16.06 -21.25 35.70
C LYS A 126 -16.05 -21.47 34.19
N VAL A 127 -14.85 -21.55 33.62
CA VAL A 127 -14.66 -21.79 32.17
C VAL A 127 -13.80 -23.03 32.02
N ASP A 128 -14.35 -24.06 31.39
CA ASP A 128 -13.62 -25.27 31.03
C ASP A 128 -13.40 -25.30 29.52
N VAL A 129 -12.16 -25.00 29.11
CA VAL A 129 -11.76 -24.85 27.71
C VAL A 129 -11.97 -26.13 26.89
N PRO A 130 -11.53 -27.33 27.34
CA PRO A 130 -11.74 -28.56 26.56
C PRO A 130 -13.22 -28.91 26.37
N ALA A 131 -14.06 -28.69 27.40
CA ALA A 131 -15.50 -28.92 27.28
C ALA A 131 -16.14 -27.97 26.25
N LEU A 132 -15.77 -26.69 26.25
CA LEU A 132 -16.27 -25.72 25.28
C LEU A 132 -15.87 -26.08 23.84
N LEU A 133 -14.62 -26.52 23.62
CA LEU A 133 -14.17 -26.96 22.30
C LEU A 133 -14.91 -28.21 21.83
N SER A 134 -15.11 -29.21 22.68
CA SER A 134 -15.91 -30.41 22.33
C SER A 134 -17.37 -30.08 22.02
N SER A 135 -17.94 -29.07 22.69
CA SER A 135 -19.31 -28.62 22.42
C SER A 135 -19.43 -27.91 21.07
N ALA A 136 -18.39 -27.17 20.67
CA ALA A 136 -18.33 -26.52 19.37
C ALA A 136 -18.26 -27.55 18.23
N GLU A 137 -17.49 -28.63 18.40
CA GLU A 137 -17.34 -29.72 17.42
C GLU A 137 -18.63 -30.52 17.18
N THR A 138 -19.58 -30.48 18.11
CA THR A 138 -20.88 -31.17 17.98
C THR A 138 -21.85 -30.42 17.05
N ILE A 139 -21.61 -29.14 16.75
CA ILE A 139 -22.51 -28.30 15.95
C ILE A 139 -22.43 -28.66 14.47
N GLN A 140 -23.58 -28.90 13.85
CA GLN A 140 -23.69 -29.16 12.41
C GLN A 140 -23.66 -27.84 11.61
N GLY A 141 -22.81 -27.80 10.58
CA GLY A 141 -22.66 -26.65 9.67
C GLY A 141 -21.27 -26.04 9.72
N THR A 142 -20.64 -25.85 8.56
CA THR A 142 -19.24 -25.38 8.47
C THR A 142 -19.06 -23.97 9.01
N ALA A 143 -19.97 -23.05 8.70
CA ALA A 143 -19.92 -21.67 9.19
C ALA A 143 -20.20 -21.58 10.69
N GLN A 144 -21.20 -22.32 11.20
CA GLN A 144 -21.54 -22.33 12.62
C GLN A 144 -20.42 -22.96 13.46
N LEU A 145 -19.77 -24.01 12.97
CA LEU A 145 -18.62 -24.66 13.62
C LEU A 145 -17.46 -23.67 13.80
N LEU A 146 -17.10 -22.93 12.75
CA LEU A 146 -16.03 -21.93 12.80
C LEU A 146 -16.35 -20.83 13.83
N ILE A 147 -17.56 -20.30 13.81
CA ILE A 147 -18.01 -19.27 14.76
C ILE A 147 -17.95 -19.79 16.19
N ALA A 148 -18.41 -21.01 16.45
CA ALA A 148 -18.43 -21.60 17.78
C ALA A 148 -17.02 -21.85 18.34
N ARG A 149 -16.09 -22.30 17.48
CA ARG A 149 -14.68 -22.49 17.85
C ARG A 149 -14.00 -21.17 18.23
N GLU A 150 -14.18 -20.13 17.42
CA GLU A 150 -13.64 -18.79 17.71
C GLU A 150 -14.28 -18.18 18.96
N ALA A 151 -15.59 -18.37 19.15
CA ALA A 151 -16.27 -17.91 20.37
C ALA A 151 -15.71 -18.59 21.63
N ALA A 152 -15.46 -19.91 21.59
CA ALA A 152 -14.85 -20.63 22.71
C ALA A 152 -13.43 -20.11 23.02
N ALA A 153 -12.64 -19.83 21.98
CA ALA A 153 -11.30 -19.25 22.11
C ALA A 153 -11.32 -17.84 22.75
N LEU A 154 -12.26 -16.99 22.32
CA LEU A 154 -12.44 -15.64 22.88
C LEU A 154 -12.86 -15.67 24.35
N VAL A 155 -13.81 -16.55 24.72
CA VAL A 155 -14.25 -16.71 26.12
C VAL A 155 -13.10 -17.18 27.02
N ALA A 156 -12.27 -18.10 26.53
CA ALA A 156 -11.08 -18.57 27.25
C ALA A 156 -10.05 -17.44 27.45
N ASN A 157 -9.82 -16.61 26.44
CA ASN A 157 -8.91 -15.47 26.53
C ASN A 157 -9.39 -14.43 27.55
N ASP A 158 -10.68 -14.07 27.50
CA ASP A 158 -11.29 -13.09 28.41
C ASP A 158 -11.20 -13.53 29.88
N ALA A 159 -11.39 -14.83 30.15
CA ALA A 159 -11.32 -15.38 31.49
C ALA A 159 -9.90 -15.32 32.10
N ILE A 160 -8.86 -15.38 31.26
CA ILE A 160 -7.45 -15.34 31.69
C ILE A 160 -6.91 -13.91 31.76
N LYS A 161 -7.22 -13.09 30.74
CA LYS A 161 -6.72 -11.72 30.65
C LYS A 161 -7.41 -10.78 31.64
N TYR A 162 -8.69 -11.03 31.94
CA TYR A 162 -9.49 -10.21 32.84
C TYR A 162 -10.26 -11.09 33.84
N PRO A 163 -9.56 -11.77 34.77
CA PRO A 163 -10.19 -12.71 35.69
C PRO A 163 -11.17 -12.00 36.63
N LEU A 164 -12.34 -12.62 36.85
CA LEU A 164 -13.29 -12.19 37.86
C LEU A 164 -12.84 -12.69 39.25
N PRO A 165 -13.20 -11.99 40.34
CA PRO A 165 -12.96 -12.49 41.69
C PRO A 165 -13.64 -13.85 41.87
N GLY A 166 -12.85 -14.89 42.19
CA GLY A 166 -13.33 -16.27 42.33
C GLY A 166 -13.43 -17.08 41.03
N SER A 167 -12.94 -16.56 39.90
CA SER A 167 -12.94 -17.28 38.63
C SER A 167 -11.94 -18.45 38.61
N LYS A 168 -12.33 -19.55 37.97
CA LYS A 168 -11.48 -20.73 37.73
C LYS A 168 -11.52 -21.09 36.26
N VAL A 169 -10.34 -21.12 35.63
CA VAL A 169 -10.16 -21.54 34.25
C VAL A 169 -9.45 -22.89 34.23
N SER A 170 -10.02 -23.86 33.51
CA SER A 170 -9.47 -25.19 33.31
C SER A 170 -9.01 -25.35 31.87
N GLY A 171 -7.75 -25.76 31.67
CA GLY A 171 -7.12 -25.99 30.37
C GLY A 171 -6.21 -24.86 29.88
N VAL A 172 -5.49 -25.12 28.78
CA VAL A 172 -4.63 -24.14 28.10
C VAL A 172 -5.44 -23.49 26.96
N PRO A 173 -5.55 -22.15 26.91
CA PRO A 173 -6.29 -21.49 25.86
C PRO A 173 -5.53 -21.54 24.52
N PRO A 174 -6.24 -21.55 23.38
CA PRO A 174 -5.64 -21.29 22.08
C PRO A 174 -5.12 -19.84 22.00
N ARG A 175 -4.02 -19.64 21.27
CA ARG A 175 -3.52 -18.29 20.97
C ARG A 175 -4.42 -17.66 19.91
N LEU A 176 -4.89 -16.45 20.18
CA LEU A 176 -5.68 -15.66 19.22
C LEU A 176 -4.73 -14.90 18.29
N ASP A 177 -5.12 -14.79 17.03
CA ASP A 177 -4.42 -13.97 16.06
C ASP A 177 -4.64 -12.48 16.34
N THR A 178 -3.61 -11.67 16.11
CA THR A 178 -3.69 -10.21 16.25
C THR A 178 -4.11 -9.59 14.93
N ILE A 179 -5.27 -8.93 14.91
CA ILE A 179 -5.82 -8.27 13.72
C ILE A 179 -5.66 -6.75 13.88
N GLY A 180 -5.33 -6.04 12.79
CA GLY A 180 -5.21 -4.58 12.80
C GLY A 180 -6.55 -3.86 12.99
N ASP A 181 -6.54 -2.68 13.60
CA ASP A 181 -7.75 -1.87 13.80
C ASP A 181 -8.33 -1.38 12.45
N GLU A 182 -7.47 -1.12 11.46
CA GLU A 182 -7.86 -0.72 10.09
C GLU A 182 -8.57 -1.87 9.36
N GLU A 183 -7.98 -3.08 9.39
CA GLU A 183 -8.54 -4.29 8.77
C GLU A 183 -9.92 -4.64 9.34
N LEU A 184 -10.12 -4.49 10.66
CA LEU A 184 -11.42 -4.70 11.30
C LEU A 184 -12.47 -3.68 10.86
N ALA A 185 -12.08 -2.43 10.61
CA ALA A 185 -12.98 -1.39 10.14
C ALA A 185 -13.42 -1.66 8.69
N GLU A 186 -12.48 -2.05 7.83
CA GLU A 186 -12.77 -2.44 6.44
C GLU A 186 -13.69 -3.66 6.38
N ALA A 187 -13.41 -4.70 7.17
CA ALA A 187 -14.24 -5.91 7.21
C ALA A 187 -15.68 -5.59 7.67
N ARG A 188 -15.86 -4.70 8.66
CA ARG A 188 -17.20 -4.26 9.09
C ARG A 188 -17.94 -3.52 7.99
N LEU A 189 -17.24 -2.66 7.25
CA LEU A 189 -17.82 -1.92 6.13
C LEU A 189 -18.25 -2.89 5.02
N GLN A 190 -17.41 -3.87 4.68
CA GLN A 190 -17.74 -4.90 3.69
C GLN A 190 -18.97 -5.71 4.11
N ILE A 191 -19.02 -6.18 5.37
CA ILE A 191 -20.18 -6.90 5.90
C ILE A 191 -21.44 -6.04 5.76
N LEU A 192 -21.41 -4.76 6.17
CA LEU A 192 -22.57 -3.87 6.04
C LEU A 192 -22.99 -3.64 4.58
N SER A 193 -22.04 -3.60 3.65
CA SER A 193 -22.32 -3.43 2.22
C SER A 193 -22.96 -4.66 1.58
N GLU A 194 -22.56 -5.85 2.02
CA GLU A 194 -23.07 -7.13 1.50
C GLU A 194 -24.36 -7.57 2.19
N THR A 195 -24.50 -7.29 3.49
CA THR A 195 -25.72 -7.58 4.23
C THR A 195 -26.78 -6.54 3.92
N LYS A 196 -27.65 -6.84 2.96
CA LYS A 196 -28.91 -6.09 2.82
C LYS A 196 -29.70 -6.23 4.13
N PRO A 197 -30.20 -5.13 4.74
CA PRO A 197 -31.11 -5.27 5.85
C PRO A 197 -32.28 -6.13 5.39
N LYS A 198 -32.68 -7.11 6.22
CA LYS A 198 -33.91 -7.86 5.92
C LYS A 198 -35.04 -6.82 5.85
N PRO A 199 -35.74 -6.69 4.71
CA PRO A 199 -36.83 -5.73 4.61
C PRO A 199 -37.85 -6.06 5.68
N SER A 200 -38.38 -5.02 6.31
CA SER A 200 -39.44 -5.18 7.30
C SER A 200 -40.65 -5.84 6.64
N PHE A 201 -41.45 -6.58 7.42
CA PHE A 201 -42.65 -7.23 6.89
C PHE A 201 -43.59 -6.23 6.19
N ALA A 202 -43.65 -4.99 6.69
CA ALA A 202 -44.42 -3.90 6.09
C ALA A 202 -43.88 -3.47 4.71
N GLU A 203 -42.56 -3.39 4.52
CA GLU A 203 -41.95 -3.06 3.22
C GLU A 203 -42.13 -4.19 2.19
N ILE A 204 -42.07 -5.45 2.65
CA ILE A 204 -42.35 -6.61 1.79
C ILE A 204 -43.80 -6.56 1.32
N GLN A 205 -44.75 -6.30 2.23
CA GLN A 205 -46.17 -6.20 1.92
C GLN A 205 -46.45 -5.05 0.94
N ALA A 206 -45.92 -3.85 1.20
CA ALA A 206 -46.10 -2.69 0.32
C ALA A 206 -45.52 -2.91 -1.08
N SER A 207 -44.37 -3.58 -1.19
CA SER A 207 -43.77 -3.93 -2.49
C SER A 207 -44.58 -4.97 -3.28
N PHE A 208 -45.35 -5.81 -2.58
CA PHE A 208 -46.18 -6.85 -3.19
C PHE A 208 -47.57 -6.31 -3.59
N GLU A 209 -48.13 -5.42 -2.79
CA GLU A 209 -49.41 -4.75 -3.03
C GLU A 209 -49.30 -3.63 -4.08
N GLY A 210 -48.12 -3.02 -4.26
CA GLY A 210 -47.82 -2.07 -5.33
C GLY A 210 -47.63 -2.71 -6.72
N ARG A 211 -47.81 -4.02 -6.87
CA ARG A 211 -47.82 -4.66 -8.20
C ARG A 211 -49.19 -4.48 -8.86
N SER A 212 -49.19 -3.75 -9.99
CA SER A 212 -50.33 -3.59 -10.89
C SER A 212 -51.05 -4.93 -11.15
N LYS A 213 -52.38 -4.88 -11.23
CA LYS A 213 -53.25 -6.03 -11.57
C LYS A 213 -53.06 -6.52 -13.01
N ASN A 214 -52.36 -5.77 -13.87
CA ASN A 214 -52.12 -6.15 -15.26
C ASN A 214 -50.81 -6.93 -15.40
N SER A 215 -50.93 -8.21 -15.79
CA SER A 215 -49.81 -9.13 -16.03
C SER A 215 -48.81 -8.67 -17.10
N LEU A 216 -49.15 -7.67 -17.91
CA LEU A 216 -48.28 -7.06 -18.93
C LEU A 216 -47.40 -5.92 -18.39
N LEU A 217 -47.70 -5.40 -17.19
CA LEU A 217 -46.98 -4.31 -16.51
C LEU A 217 -46.12 -4.84 -15.34
N LEU A 218 -45.68 -6.10 -15.45
CA LEU A 218 -44.84 -6.74 -14.45
C LEU A 218 -43.40 -6.19 -14.55
N GLY A 219 -43.09 -5.15 -13.79
CA GLY A 219 -41.74 -4.61 -13.66
C GLY A 219 -41.65 -3.09 -13.52
N LEU A 220 -42.73 -2.37 -13.77
CA LEU A 220 -42.80 -0.92 -13.58
C LEU A 220 -43.94 -0.61 -12.60
N GLY A 221 -43.67 -0.81 -11.31
CA GLY A 221 -44.60 -0.51 -10.21
C GLY A 221 -44.71 0.98 -9.92
N CYS A 222 -44.84 1.83 -10.95
CA CYS A 222 -44.90 3.28 -10.81
C CYS A 222 -46.16 3.89 -11.46
N TYR A 223 -47.06 3.06 -11.94
CA TYR A 223 -48.30 3.48 -12.55
C TYR A 223 -49.38 3.49 -11.48
N GLY A 224 -49.63 4.66 -10.90
CA GLY A 224 -50.89 4.93 -10.20
C GLY A 224 -52.05 4.86 -11.19
N ASP A 225 -53.28 4.73 -10.71
CA ASP A 225 -54.46 4.65 -11.61
C ASP A 225 -54.73 5.98 -12.36
N ASP A 226 -53.96 7.05 -12.08
CA ASP A 226 -54.06 8.38 -12.66
C ASP A 226 -52.97 8.65 -13.72
N GLU A 227 -53.37 8.91 -14.97
CA GLU A 227 -52.46 9.17 -16.13
C GLU A 227 -51.42 10.28 -15.85
N GLU A 228 -51.76 11.29 -15.05
CA GLU A 228 -50.84 12.38 -14.68
C GLU A 228 -49.70 11.91 -13.75
N GLU A 229 -49.97 10.96 -12.85
CA GLU A 229 -48.95 10.37 -11.98
C GLU A 229 -48.03 9.44 -12.77
N GLU A 230 -48.57 8.73 -13.75
CA GLU A 230 -47.80 7.90 -14.70
C GLU A 230 -46.80 8.74 -15.49
N GLU A 231 -47.24 9.86 -16.08
CA GLU A 231 -46.36 10.78 -16.81
C GLU A 231 -45.26 11.38 -15.91
N ALA A 232 -45.62 11.77 -14.68
CA ALA A 232 -44.67 12.33 -13.73
C ALA A 232 -43.61 11.29 -13.30
N ALA A 233 -44.02 10.04 -13.10
CA ALA A 233 -43.10 8.94 -12.78
C ALA A 233 -42.16 8.62 -13.96
N MET A 234 -42.70 8.61 -15.19
CA MET A 234 -41.92 8.39 -16.41
C MET A 234 -40.89 9.51 -16.64
N LYS A 235 -41.26 10.78 -16.42
CA LYS A 235 -40.34 11.92 -16.50
C LYS A 235 -39.21 11.81 -15.47
N LYS A 236 -39.52 11.48 -14.21
CA LYS A 236 -38.50 11.27 -13.17
C LYS A 236 -37.55 10.12 -13.50
N ALA A 237 -38.08 9.01 -14.03
CA ALA A 237 -37.27 7.88 -14.47
C ALA A 237 -36.36 8.28 -15.64
N PHE A 238 -36.89 9.05 -16.60
CA PHE A 238 -36.12 9.59 -17.72
C PHE A 238 -35.00 10.52 -17.26
N ASP A 239 -35.29 11.46 -16.35
CA ASP A 239 -34.31 12.40 -15.80
C ASP A 239 -33.20 11.63 -15.05
N SER A 240 -33.56 10.64 -14.24
CA SER A 240 -32.60 9.76 -13.54
C SER A 240 -31.69 9.00 -14.52
N ILE A 241 -32.26 8.45 -15.61
CA ILE A 241 -31.49 7.78 -16.65
C ILE A 241 -30.57 8.79 -17.35
N GLN A 242 -31.06 9.99 -17.66
CA GLN A 242 -30.28 11.03 -18.30
C GLN A 242 -29.08 11.46 -17.44
N ASP A 243 -29.27 11.62 -16.13
CA ASP A 243 -28.19 11.90 -15.18
C ASP A 243 -27.18 10.74 -15.10
N SER A 244 -27.67 9.49 -15.10
CA SER A 244 -26.79 8.31 -15.13
C SER A 244 -25.97 8.23 -16.43
N ILE A 245 -26.56 8.60 -17.58
CA ILE A 245 -25.86 8.63 -18.86
C ILE A 245 -24.82 9.75 -18.87
N ALA A 246 -25.16 10.94 -18.35
CA ALA A 246 -24.24 12.06 -18.28
C ALA A 246 -23.02 11.73 -17.40
N THR A 247 -23.26 11.18 -16.21
CA THR A 247 -22.19 10.79 -15.28
C THR A 247 -21.31 9.68 -15.86
N THR A 248 -21.90 8.61 -16.41
CA THR A 248 -21.13 7.52 -17.04
C THR A 248 -20.38 7.98 -18.29
N ALA A 249 -20.92 8.93 -19.07
CA ALA A 249 -20.22 9.52 -20.21
C ALA A 249 -19.00 10.33 -19.76
N GLU A 250 -19.11 11.13 -18.69
CA GLU A 250 -17.95 11.85 -18.14
C GLU A 250 -16.86 10.91 -17.62
N GLU A 251 -17.24 9.83 -16.95
CA GLU A 251 -16.34 8.78 -16.51
C GLU A 251 -15.69 8.06 -17.70
N GLY A 252 -16.47 7.75 -18.73
CA GLY A 252 -16.01 7.20 -20.00
C GLY A 252 -14.95 8.08 -20.66
N ILE A 253 -15.20 9.38 -20.78
CA ILE A 253 -14.24 10.35 -21.33
C ILE A 253 -12.95 10.40 -20.50
N LYS A 254 -13.05 10.36 -19.17
CA LYS A 254 -11.86 10.33 -18.28
C LYS A 254 -11.07 9.04 -18.48
N LEU A 255 -11.72 7.90 -18.60
CA LEU A 255 -11.09 6.61 -18.87
C LEU A 255 -10.46 6.57 -20.26
N GLU A 256 -11.14 7.06 -21.30
CA GLU A 256 -10.61 7.14 -22.65
C GLU A 256 -9.37 8.02 -22.74
N LYS A 257 -9.34 9.15 -22.03
CA LYS A 257 -8.14 10.01 -21.95
C LYS A 257 -6.96 9.28 -21.29
N LYS A 258 -7.21 8.55 -20.19
CA LYS A 258 -6.17 7.74 -19.52
C LYS A 258 -5.68 6.61 -20.43
N LEU A 259 -6.60 5.89 -21.08
CA LEU A 259 -6.29 4.82 -22.03
C LEU A 259 -5.54 5.35 -23.24
N GLY A 260 -5.90 6.52 -23.77
CA GLY A 260 -5.19 7.17 -24.86
C GLY A 260 -3.75 7.53 -24.49
N LEU A 261 -3.51 8.00 -23.26
CA LEU A 261 -2.16 8.28 -22.77
C LEU A 261 -1.31 7.00 -22.69
N HIS A 262 -1.83 5.93 -22.12
CA HIS A 262 -1.09 4.68 -21.91
C HIS A 262 -0.96 3.85 -23.19
N LEU A 263 -2.04 3.70 -23.95
CA LEU A 263 -2.12 2.81 -25.11
C LEU A 263 -1.79 3.50 -26.43
N GLY A 264 -1.82 4.83 -26.52
CA GLY A 264 -1.60 5.54 -27.78
C GLY A 264 -0.21 5.27 -28.38
N GLY A 265 0.83 5.19 -27.55
CA GLY A 265 2.17 4.79 -27.99
C GLY A 265 2.23 3.35 -28.49
N TYR A 266 1.59 2.43 -27.77
CA TYR A 266 1.51 1.02 -28.15
C TYR A 266 0.73 0.82 -29.45
N GLN A 267 -0.38 1.53 -29.66
CA GLN A 267 -1.16 1.49 -30.90
C GLN A 267 -0.34 1.98 -32.10
N LYS A 268 0.41 3.08 -31.94
CA LYS A 268 1.32 3.58 -33.00
C LYS A 268 2.42 2.56 -33.34
N ARG A 269 3.02 1.96 -32.31
CA ARG A 269 4.04 0.91 -32.48
C ARG A 269 3.47 -0.34 -33.15
N GLN A 270 2.28 -0.77 -32.74
CA GLN A 270 1.57 -1.89 -33.35
C GLN A 270 1.32 -1.64 -34.83
N LYS A 271 0.81 -0.45 -35.19
CA LYS A 271 0.57 -0.07 -36.59
C LYS A 271 1.87 -0.10 -37.40
N MET A 272 2.94 0.54 -36.91
CA MET A 272 4.25 0.54 -37.57
C MET A 272 4.79 -0.89 -37.77
N LEU A 273 4.69 -1.75 -36.75
CA LEU A 273 5.16 -3.14 -36.86
C LEU A 273 4.33 -3.94 -37.87
N LYS A 274 3.02 -3.73 -37.89
CA LYS A 274 2.13 -4.36 -38.87
C LYS A 274 2.50 -3.96 -40.29
N ASP A 275 2.74 -2.68 -40.53
CA ASP A 275 3.15 -2.15 -41.84
C ASP A 275 4.50 -2.74 -42.26
N LYS A 276 5.50 -2.75 -41.36
CA LYS A 276 6.82 -3.39 -41.62
C LYS A 276 6.73 -4.87 -41.93
N ILE A 277 5.85 -5.61 -41.27
CA ILE A 277 5.62 -7.04 -41.55
C ILE A 277 5.01 -7.20 -42.95
N GLY A 278 4.06 -6.35 -43.32
CA GLY A 278 3.47 -6.32 -44.65
C GLY A 278 4.52 -6.07 -45.74
N ASP A 279 5.32 -5.01 -45.59
CA ASP A 279 6.38 -4.65 -46.54
C ASP A 279 7.41 -5.79 -46.70
N ALA A 280 7.81 -6.41 -45.58
CA ALA A 280 8.74 -7.53 -45.59
C ALA A 280 8.16 -8.77 -46.28
N ALA A 281 6.86 -9.05 -46.09
CA ALA A 281 6.18 -10.15 -46.76
C ALA A 281 6.10 -9.94 -48.28
N GLU A 282 5.76 -8.73 -48.73
CA GLU A 282 5.75 -8.39 -50.16
C GLU A 282 7.15 -8.48 -50.79
N ALA A 283 8.19 -8.01 -50.06
CA ALA A 283 9.56 -8.12 -50.52
C ALA A 283 10.02 -9.58 -50.64
N LEU A 284 9.63 -10.43 -49.69
CA LEU A 284 9.92 -11.86 -49.70
C LEU A 284 9.23 -12.55 -50.87
N GLU A 285 7.97 -12.21 -51.15
CA GLU A 285 7.24 -12.75 -52.30
C GLU A 285 7.91 -12.38 -53.62
N LYS A 286 8.29 -11.10 -53.80
CA LYS A 286 9.04 -10.63 -54.98
C LYS A 286 10.37 -11.37 -55.14
N ALA A 287 11.11 -11.58 -54.05
CA ALA A 287 12.37 -12.32 -54.06
C ALA A 287 12.17 -13.80 -54.43
N ASN A 288 11.13 -14.45 -53.92
CA ASN A 288 10.80 -15.83 -54.26
C ASN A 288 10.39 -15.99 -55.73
N ASN A 289 9.61 -15.05 -56.25
CA ASN A 289 9.22 -15.02 -57.67
C ASN A 289 10.46 -14.82 -58.55
N ALA A 290 11.35 -13.88 -58.20
CA ALA A 290 12.61 -13.67 -58.90
C ALA A 290 13.51 -14.91 -58.84
N LEU A 291 13.66 -15.53 -57.67
CA LEU A 291 14.45 -16.75 -57.49
C LEU A 291 13.91 -17.92 -58.33
N SER A 292 12.59 -18.07 -58.39
CA SER A 292 11.94 -19.08 -59.24
C SER A 292 12.22 -18.79 -60.72
N GLY A 293 12.13 -17.53 -61.15
CA GLY A 293 12.50 -17.09 -62.50
C GLY A 293 13.98 -17.31 -62.83
N PHE A 294 14.90 -17.06 -61.89
CA PHE A 294 16.32 -17.32 -62.11
C PHE A 294 16.64 -18.81 -62.17
N LYS A 295 15.94 -19.65 -61.42
CA LYS A 295 16.09 -21.11 -61.50
C LYS A 295 15.67 -21.64 -62.88
N THR A 296 14.52 -21.21 -63.39
CA THR A 296 14.07 -21.62 -64.72
C THR A 296 15.01 -21.09 -65.80
N LEU A 297 15.46 -19.83 -65.67
CA LEU A 297 16.42 -19.24 -66.59
C LEU A 297 17.76 -20.00 -66.59
N ALA A 298 18.28 -20.36 -65.42
CA ALA A 298 19.52 -21.13 -65.28
C ALA A 298 19.44 -22.49 -66.00
N ILE A 299 18.34 -23.22 -65.80
CA ILE A 299 18.11 -24.50 -66.51
C ILE A 299 18.06 -24.27 -68.03
N SER A 300 17.35 -23.23 -68.47
CA SER A 300 17.24 -22.91 -69.89
C SER A 300 18.58 -22.51 -70.52
N GLU A 301 19.42 -21.78 -69.79
CA GLU A 301 20.73 -21.34 -70.27
C GLU A 301 21.71 -22.52 -70.29
N GLU A 302 21.65 -23.43 -69.33
CA GLU A 302 22.45 -24.66 -69.35
C GLU A 302 22.15 -25.50 -70.61
N VAL A 303 20.87 -25.69 -70.93
CA VAL A 303 20.46 -26.36 -72.17
C VAL A 303 20.90 -25.57 -73.40
N ALA A 304 20.79 -24.24 -73.39
CA ALA A 304 21.21 -23.39 -74.51
C ALA A 304 22.73 -23.49 -74.74
N ILE A 305 23.55 -23.48 -73.68
CA ILE A 305 25.00 -23.65 -73.75
C ILE A 305 25.35 -25.00 -74.36
N GLN A 306 24.71 -26.10 -73.92
CA GLN A 306 24.96 -27.43 -74.50
C GLN A 306 24.66 -27.47 -75.99
N ARG A 307 23.54 -26.88 -76.43
CA ARG A 307 23.17 -26.79 -77.85
C ARG A 307 24.14 -25.93 -78.67
N ARG A 308 24.59 -24.79 -78.12
CA ARG A 308 25.59 -23.92 -78.78
C ARG A 308 26.94 -24.66 -78.92
N LEU A 309 27.39 -25.36 -77.88
CA LEU A 309 28.62 -26.14 -77.90
C LEU A 309 28.56 -27.31 -78.88
N SER A 310 27.42 -28.03 -78.97
CA SER A 310 27.27 -29.10 -79.95
C SER A 310 27.33 -28.56 -81.38
N ALA A 311 26.61 -27.47 -81.66
CA ALA A 311 26.63 -26.83 -82.99
C ALA A 311 28.05 -26.39 -83.40
N LEU A 312 28.78 -25.73 -82.48
CA LEU A 312 30.17 -25.32 -82.74
C LEU A 312 31.10 -26.52 -82.97
N ARG A 313 30.92 -27.63 -82.24
CA ARG A 313 31.70 -28.86 -82.47
C ARG A 313 31.43 -29.46 -83.85
N ASP A 314 30.17 -29.46 -84.28
CA ASP A 314 29.78 -29.94 -85.61
C ASP A 314 30.37 -29.06 -86.72
N GLU A 315 30.31 -27.73 -86.57
CA GLU A 315 30.90 -26.77 -87.49
C GLU A 315 32.43 -26.92 -87.58
N VAL A 316 33.12 -27.01 -86.43
CA VAL A 316 34.58 -27.25 -86.39
C VAL A 316 34.92 -28.59 -87.04
N GLY A 317 34.11 -29.63 -86.78
CA GLY A 317 34.27 -30.95 -87.40
C GLY A 317 34.10 -30.91 -88.91
N PHE A 318 33.16 -30.12 -89.43
CA PHE A 318 32.96 -29.91 -90.86
C PHE A 318 34.15 -29.16 -91.49
N VAL A 319 34.57 -28.05 -90.89
CA VAL A 319 35.73 -27.27 -91.37
C VAL A 319 37.00 -28.10 -91.37
N SER A 320 37.25 -28.88 -90.31
CA SER A 320 38.43 -29.74 -90.19
C SER A 320 38.45 -30.84 -91.26
N ARG A 321 37.30 -31.44 -91.60
CA ARG A 321 37.21 -32.41 -92.70
C ARG A 321 37.53 -31.76 -94.03
N ARG A 322 36.96 -30.58 -94.30
CA ARG A 322 37.19 -29.84 -95.55
C ARG A 322 38.64 -29.37 -95.68
N GLU A 323 39.26 -28.96 -94.58
CA GLU A 323 40.68 -28.62 -94.54
C GLU A 323 41.55 -29.84 -94.88
N ARG A 324 41.26 -31.00 -94.27
CA ARG A 324 41.98 -32.24 -94.55
C ARG A 324 41.87 -32.66 -96.01
N GLU A 325 40.66 -32.62 -96.58
CA GLU A 325 40.44 -32.90 -98.00
C GLU A 325 41.25 -31.94 -98.90
N ALA A 326 41.26 -30.64 -98.58
CA ALA A 326 42.04 -29.66 -99.32
C ALA A 326 43.56 -29.89 -99.22
N GLN A 327 44.07 -30.26 -98.04
CA GLN A 327 45.47 -30.61 -97.83
C GLN A 327 45.87 -31.89 -98.57
N GLU A 328 45.00 -32.91 -98.58
CA GLU A 328 45.21 -34.15 -99.34
C GLU A 328 45.22 -33.90 -100.85
N LEU A 329 44.32 -33.04 -101.36
CA LEU A 329 44.32 -32.61 -102.76
C LEU A 329 45.59 -31.83 -103.10
N TYR A 330 46.03 -30.90 -102.25
CA TYR A 330 47.28 -30.17 -102.45
C TYR A 330 48.49 -31.10 -102.47
N ARG A 331 48.53 -32.10 -101.58
CA ARG A 331 49.59 -33.12 -101.58
C ARG A 331 49.62 -33.88 -102.90
N LYS A 332 48.47 -34.36 -103.38
CA LYS A 332 48.37 -35.09 -104.66
C LYS A 332 48.85 -34.23 -105.85
N THR A 333 48.36 -32.99 -105.96
CA THR A 333 48.75 -32.11 -107.07
C THR A 333 50.22 -31.70 -107.00
N LYS A 334 50.78 -31.57 -105.79
CA LYS A 334 52.21 -31.36 -105.59
C LYS A 334 53.03 -32.59 -106.01
N ASP A 335 52.63 -33.79 -105.60
CA ASP A 335 53.29 -35.04 -105.98
C ASP A 335 53.25 -35.22 -107.53
N GLU A 336 52.14 -34.89 -108.18
CA GLU A 336 52.01 -34.87 -109.65
C GLU A 336 52.97 -33.85 -110.30
N LEU A 337 53.03 -32.62 -109.77
CA LEU A 337 53.92 -31.58 -110.27
C LEU A 337 55.40 -31.94 -110.08
N ASP A 338 55.76 -32.53 -108.94
CA ASP A 338 57.11 -33.01 -108.67
C ASP A 338 57.47 -34.19 -109.58
N ALA A 339 56.54 -35.10 -109.88
CA ALA A 339 56.74 -36.17 -110.86
C ALA A 339 56.94 -35.64 -112.29
N LEU A 340 56.17 -34.62 -112.71
CA LEU A 340 56.36 -33.95 -114.00
C LEU A 340 57.72 -33.24 -114.08
N ARG A 341 58.17 -32.62 -112.99
CA ARG A 341 59.51 -32.01 -112.90
C ARG A 341 60.62 -33.06 -112.91
N ALA A 342 60.44 -34.20 -112.26
CA ALA A 342 61.42 -35.29 -112.23
C ALA A 342 61.55 -36.02 -113.57
N ASN A 343 60.45 -36.17 -114.32
CA ASN A 343 60.44 -36.73 -115.67
C ASN A 343 60.79 -35.69 -116.76
N GLY A 344 60.86 -34.41 -116.40
CA GLY A 344 61.22 -33.30 -117.28
C GLY A 344 62.73 -33.07 -117.34
N VAL A 345 63.47 -33.95 -118.00
CA VAL A 345 64.81 -33.66 -118.49
C VAL A 345 64.73 -33.22 -119.96
N ASN A 346 65.23 -32.00 -120.21
CA ASN A 346 65.66 -31.40 -121.49
C ASN A 346 64.59 -30.85 -122.46
N GLY A 347 64.56 -29.52 -122.52
CA GLY A 347 64.11 -28.74 -123.68
C GLY A 347 64.62 -27.31 -123.57
N HIS A 348 65.75 -27.03 -124.21
CA HIS A 348 66.49 -25.76 -124.23
C HIS A 348 65.76 -24.60 -124.92
N TYR A 349 66.23 -23.39 -124.55
CA TYR A 349 66.07 -22.04 -125.13
C TYR A 349 64.82 -21.22 -124.76
#